data_AF-A0A2N5CP16-F1
#
_entry.id   AF-A0A2N5CP16-F1
#
_cell.length_a   1.000
_cell.length_b   1.000
_cell.length_c   1.000
_cell.angle_alpha   90.00
_cell.angle_beta   90.00
_cell.angle_gamma   90.00
#
_symmetry.space_group_name_H-M   'P 1'
#
loop_
_entity.id
_entity.type
_entity.pdbx_description
1 polymer ?
#
loop_
_entity_poly.entity_id
_entity_poly.type
_entity_poly.pdbx_seq_one_letter_code
_entity_poly.pdbx_strand_id
1 'polypeptide(L)'
;MMRAATPLLLLTLSSALAACSAAATSSQEGYLTRDQGKLWFKGELNEESVAHISAQLVKGDTLIINSGGGEQKSAIKLGNDIVDKGVTVSVNKRCHSACALFVFAPAPSKEIMRGSYVWFHNSPAFWSAALAASPRKISPAMAAAIRSNDASARALLKRAGVDWSVMTCIDNATGADPRAIGAASPASALEDGEAPTAELKYNFVSLSPSVMRQYGIIVEHDFEHDQSRQSDESLNSYFDVKLKQVKNRSECEA
;
A
#
# COMPACT_ATOMS: atom_id res chain seq x y z
N MET A 1 -48.41 -23.77 -72.61
CA MET A 1 -47.86 -22.44 -72.93
C MET A 1 -47.22 -21.86 -71.67
N MET A 2 -45.99 -21.36 -71.80
CA MET A 2 -45.12 -20.83 -70.73
C MET A 2 -45.62 -19.53 -70.10
N ARG A 3 -45.26 -19.30 -68.83
CA ARG A 3 -44.68 -18.08 -68.21
C ARG A 3 -44.57 -18.35 -66.70
N ALA A 4 -43.40 -18.54 -66.08
CA ALA A 4 -42.25 -17.66 -65.85
C ALA A 4 -42.45 -16.62 -64.72
N ALA A 5 -41.53 -16.74 -63.74
CA ALA A 5 -40.84 -15.70 -62.96
C ALA A 5 -41.36 -15.21 -61.59
N THR A 6 -40.73 -15.75 -60.53
CA THR A 6 -39.85 -15.11 -59.50
C THR A 6 -40.35 -13.93 -58.60
N PRO A 7 -39.66 -13.58 -57.49
CA PRO A 7 -40.15 -13.72 -56.11
C PRO A 7 -40.06 -12.42 -55.27
N LEU A 8 -40.46 -12.44 -53.98
CA LEU A 8 -40.04 -11.58 -52.83
C LEU A 8 -41.10 -11.78 -51.71
N LEU A 9 -40.91 -11.64 -50.40
CA LEU A 9 -39.84 -11.59 -49.40
C LEU A 9 -40.53 -11.19 -48.07
N LEU A 10 -39.93 -11.52 -46.91
CA LEU A 10 -40.28 -11.13 -45.52
C LEU A 10 -41.50 -11.87 -44.90
N LEU A 11 -41.52 -12.31 -43.65
CA LEU A 11 -41.02 -11.79 -42.35
C LEU A 11 -40.74 -13.01 -41.41
N THR A 12 -40.11 -13.00 -40.23
CA THR A 12 -39.18 -12.17 -39.44
C THR A 12 -38.89 -12.94 -38.13
N LEU A 13 -37.75 -12.66 -37.51
CA LEU A 13 -37.51 -12.63 -36.05
C LEU A 13 -37.84 -13.88 -35.21
N SER A 14 -36.80 -14.67 -34.92
CA SER A 14 -36.65 -15.26 -33.58
C SER A 14 -35.39 -14.69 -32.95
N SER A 15 -35.62 -13.73 -32.07
CA SER A 15 -34.66 -12.99 -31.26
C SER A 15 -33.90 -13.92 -30.32
N ALA A 16 -32.67 -14.30 -30.69
CA ALA A 16 -31.71 -14.79 -29.71
C ALA A 16 -31.16 -13.57 -28.95
N LEU A 17 -31.84 -13.15 -27.88
CA LEU A 17 -31.21 -12.37 -26.81
C LEU A 17 -30.19 -13.29 -26.14
N ALA A 18 -29.02 -13.45 -26.75
CA ALA A 18 -27.84 -13.87 -26.02
C ALA A 18 -27.55 -12.75 -25.03
N ALA A 19 -27.87 -13.02 -23.77
CA ALA A 19 -27.56 -12.19 -22.65
C ALA A 19 -26.05 -11.86 -22.69
N CYS A 20 -25.71 -10.65 -23.13
CA CYS A 20 -24.53 -9.97 -22.65
C CYS A 20 -24.76 -9.71 -21.16
N SER A 21 -24.60 -10.74 -20.32
CA SER A 21 -24.06 -10.53 -19.00
C SER A 21 -22.62 -10.09 -19.24
N ALA A 22 -22.45 -8.79 -19.54
CA ALA A 22 -21.25 -8.12 -19.12
C ALA A 22 -21.20 -8.37 -17.62
N ALA A 23 -20.34 -9.30 -17.21
CA ALA A 23 -19.88 -9.32 -15.84
C ALA A 23 -19.49 -7.88 -15.55
N ALA A 24 -20.28 -7.21 -14.72
CA ALA A 24 -19.85 -5.97 -14.12
C ALA A 24 -18.64 -6.37 -13.29
N THR A 25 -17.47 -6.32 -13.91
CA THR A 25 -16.20 -6.28 -13.23
C THR A 25 -16.35 -5.06 -12.33
N SER A 26 -16.65 -5.29 -11.06
CA SER A 26 -16.59 -4.23 -10.06
C SER A 26 -15.10 -3.89 -9.94
N SER A 27 -14.58 -3.11 -10.88
CA SER A 27 -13.27 -2.48 -10.74
C SER A 27 -13.39 -1.62 -9.50
N GLN A 28 -12.77 -2.07 -8.43
CA GLN A 28 -12.78 -1.39 -7.15
C GLN A 28 -12.30 0.05 -7.41
N GLU A 29 -13.20 1.02 -7.22
CA GLU A 29 -13.03 2.40 -7.65
C GLU A 29 -11.81 3.05 -6.98
N GLY A 30 -10.68 3.04 -7.67
CA GLY A 30 -9.61 4.01 -7.47
C GLY A 30 -10.01 5.34 -8.11
N TYR A 31 -10.04 6.42 -7.33
CA TYR A 31 -10.20 7.76 -7.89
C TYR A 31 -8.82 8.31 -8.25
N LEU A 32 -8.62 8.64 -9.53
CA LEU A 32 -7.39 9.26 -10.03
C LEU A 32 -7.74 10.50 -10.86
N THR A 33 -7.31 11.68 -10.41
CA THR A 33 -7.52 12.94 -11.15
C THR A 33 -6.27 13.79 -11.19
N ARG A 34 -6.05 14.44 -12.33
CA ARG A 34 -4.92 15.33 -12.55
C ARG A 34 -5.40 16.76 -12.66
N ASP A 35 -4.76 17.65 -11.90
CA ASP A 35 -5.00 19.08 -11.96
C ASP A 35 -3.70 19.84 -11.65
N GLN A 36 -3.25 20.71 -12.57
CA GLN A 36 -2.13 21.64 -12.36
C GLN A 36 -0.88 21.06 -11.66
N GLY A 37 -0.34 19.94 -12.18
CA GLY A 37 0.86 19.31 -11.61
C GLY A 37 0.61 18.52 -10.32
N LYS A 38 -0.65 18.35 -9.93
CA LYS A 38 -1.10 17.51 -8.83
C LYS A 38 -1.83 16.30 -9.39
N LEU A 39 -1.49 15.13 -8.85
CA LEU A 39 -2.16 13.88 -9.14
C LEU A 39 -2.84 13.40 -7.86
N TRP A 40 -4.16 13.39 -7.83
CA TRP A 40 -4.95 12.94 -6.69
C TRP A 40 -5.26 11.47 -6.84
N PHE A 41 -4.89 10.66 -5.84
CA PHE A 41 -5.19 9.25 -5.81
C PHE A 41 -5.91 8.87 -4.50
N LYS A 42 -7.03 8.14 -4.62
CA LYS A 42 -7.68 7.45 -3.52
C LYS A 42 -7.93 6.00 -3.91
N GLY A 43 -7.40 5.06 -3.15
CA GLY A 43 -7.62 3.64 -3.40
C GLY A 43 -6.54 2.73 -2.82
N GLU A 44 -6.64 1.46 -3.17
CA GLU A 44 -5.64 0.43 -2.86
C GLU A 44 -4.50 0.46 -3.89
N LEU A 45 -3.28 0.17 -3.43
CA LEU A 45 -2.10 0.04 -4.28
C LEU A 45 -2.01 -1.40 -4.80
N ASN A 46 -2.45 -1.61 -6.04
CA ASN A 46 -2.30 -2.88 -6.76
C ASN A 46 -1.63 -2.62 -8.12
N GLU A 47 -1.40 -3.68 -8.90
CA GLU A 47 -0.74 -3.55 -10.20
C GLU A 47 -1.43 -2.54 -11.13
N GLU A 48 -2.77 -2.58 -11.21
CA GLU A 48 -3.57 -1.70 -12.06
C GLU A 48 -3.51 -0.23 -11.60
N SER A 49 -3.78 0.03 -10.33
CA SER A 49 -3.81 1.41 -9.80
C SER A 49 -2.42 2.04 -9.87
N VAL A 50 -1.36 1.29 -9.57
CA VAL A 50 0.02 1.77 -9.71
C VAL A 50 0.37 2.02 -11.17
N ALA A 51 -0.04 1.16 -12.12
CA ALA A 51 0.20 1.41 -13.54
C ALA A 51 -0.45 2.73 -14.00
N HIS A 52 -1.69 3.00 -13.57
CA HIS A 52 -2.39 4.25 -13.90
C HIS A 52 -1.73 5.48 -13.26
N ILE A 53 -1.28 5.39 -12.02
CA ILE A 53 -0.54 6.47 -11.36
C ILE A 53 0.78 6.72 -12.10
N SER A 54 1.59 5.68 -12.31
CA SER A 54 2.89 5.77 -12.97
C SER A 54 2.83 6.37 -14.38
N ALA A 55 1.77 6.06 -15.14
CA ALA A 55 1.55 6.59 -16.48
C ALA A 55 1.27 8.10 -16.51
N GLN A 56 0.76 8.65 -15.40
CA GLN A 56 0.40 10.06 -15.28
C GLN A 56 1.38 10.87 -14.43
N LEU A 57 2.27 10.23 -13.67
CA LEU A 57 3.29 10.91 -12.88
C LEU A 57 4.35 11.55 -13.78
N VAL A 58 4.53 12.85 -13.61
CA VAL A 58 5.55 13.67 -14.27
C VAL A 58 6.58 14.15 -13.25
N LYS A 59 7.79 14.44 -13.71
CA LYS A 59 8.88 14.95 -12.87
C LYS A 59 8.46 16.24 -12.16
N GLY A 60 8.64 16.29 -10.84
CA GLY A 60 8.30 17.44 -10.00
C GLY A 60 6.81 17.58 -9.66
N ASP A 61 5.97 16.60 -10.02
CA ASP A 61 4.57 16.57 -9.60
C ASP A 61 4.42 16.44 -8.06
N THR A 62 3.22 16.76 -7.58
CA THR A 62 2.76 16.34 -6.26
C THR A 62 1.74 15.21 -6.38
N LEU A 63 2.03 14.04 -5.81
CA LEU A 63 1.06 12.96 -5.62
C LEU A 63 0.31 13.19 -4.31
N ILE A 64 -0.98 13.49 -4.40
CA ILE A 64 -1.87 13.65 -3.25
C ILE A 64 -2.58 12.33 -3.00
N ILE A 65 -2.22 11.63 -1.93
CA ILE A 65 -2.59 10.22 -1.73
C ILE A 65 -3.49 9.99 -0.51
N ASN A 66 -4.54 9.19 -0.71
CA ASN A 66 -5.37 8.59 0.32
C ASN A 66 -5.40 7.07 0.12
N SER A 67 -4.58 6.33 0.86
CA SER A 67 -4.46 4.89 0.67
C SER A 67 -4.29 4.12 1.97
N GLY A 68 -4.96 2.96 2.06
CA GLY A 68 -4.73 1.99 3.11
C GLY A 68 -3.47 1.13 2.90
N GLY A 69 -2.76 1.29 1.77
CA GLY A 69 -1.71 0.37 1.33
C GLY A 69 -2.22 -0.55 0.24
N GLY A 70 -1.71 -1.78 0.21
CA GLY A 70 -1.98 -2.79 -0.81
C GLY A 70 -0.73 -3.64 -1.05
N GLU A 71 -0.59 -4.13 -2.27
CA GLU A 71 0.49 -5.01 -2.71
C GLU A 71 1.88 -4.38 -2.54
N GLN A 72 2.76 -5.06 -1.81
CA GLN A 72 4.12 -4.55 -1.53
C GLN A 72 4.90 -4.29 -2.83
N LYS A 73 4.82 -5.21 -3.79
CA LYS A 73 5.56 -5.10 -5.07
C LYS A 73 5.11 -3.87 -5.87
N SER A 74 3.80 -3.65 -5.95
CA SER A 74 3.20 -2.51 -6.64
C SER A 74 3.56 -1.19 -5.93
N ALA A 75 3.46 -1.15 -4.60
CA ALA A 75 3.87 0.01 -3.81
C ALA A 75 5.38 0.34 -3.94
N ILE A 76 6.26 -0.67 -3.94
CA ILE A 76 7.70 -0.49 -4.18
C ILE A 76 7.95 0.05 -5.60
N LYS A 77 7.24 -0.45 -6.61
CA LYS A 77 7.34 0.09 -7.97
C LYS A 77 6.98 1.58 -7.99
N LEU A 78 5.85 1.95 -7.39
CA LEU A 78 5.43 3.35 -7.27
C LEU A 78 6.46 4.20 -6.52
N GLY A 79 7.04 3.69 -5.43
CA GLY A 79 8.11 4.34 -4.69
C GLY A 79 9.34 4.64 -5.54
N ASN A 80 9.76 3.69 -6.37
CA ASN A 80 10.85 3.92 -7.32
C ASN A 80 10.49 5.02 -8.33
N ASP A 81 9.28 4.98 -8.90
CA ASP A 81 8.80 6.01 -9.82
C ASP A 81 8.81 7.41 -9.18
N ILE A 82 8.43 7.51 -7.90
CA ILE A 82 8.42 8.77 -7.13
C ILE A 82 9.84 9.30 -6.92
N VAL A 83 10.77 8.43 -6.51
CA VAL A 83 12.19 8.79 -6.33
C VAL A 83 12.81 9.24 -7.65
N ASP A 84 12.59 8.48 -8.73
CA ASP A 84 13.15 8.76 -10.06
C ASP A 84 12.66 10.10 -10.62
N LYS A 85 11.39 10.41 -10.37
CA LYS A 85 10.74 11.62 -10.88
C LYS A 85 10.81 12.79 -9.89
N GLY A 86 11.42 12.65 -8.73
CA GLY A 86 11.50 13.75 -7.77
C GLY A 86 10.12 14.23 -7.30
N VAL A 87 9.16 13.32 -7.14
CA VAL A 87 7.75 13.64 -6.84
C VAL A 87 7.56 13.93 -5.35
N THR A 88 6.84 14.98 -5.02
CA THR A 88 6.37 15.24 -3.66
C THR A 88 5.19 14.32 -3.34
N VAL A 89 5.19 13.67 -2.18
CA VAL A 89 4.03 12.92 -1.69
C VAL A 89 3.33 13.72 -0.59
N SER A 90 2.06 14.06 -0.82
CA SER A 90 1.21 14.78 0.13
C SER A 90 0.07 13.88 0.60
N VAL A 91 0.04 13.56 1.89
CA VAL A 91 -0.94 12.63 2.44
C VAL A 91 -2.26 13.35 2.72
N ASN A 92 -3.33 12.88 2.07
CA ASN A 92 -4.70 13.33 2.26
C ASN A 92 -5.52 12.24 2.98
N LYS A 93 -5.97 12.53 4.21
CA LYS A 93 -6.61 11.61 5.15
C LYS A 93 -5.68 10.50 5.67
N ARG A 94 -5.19 9.59 4.81
CA ARG A 94 -4.39 8.46 5.30
C ARG A 94 -3.38 7.91 4.31
N CYS A 95 -2.28 7.38 4.84
CA CYS A 95 -1.33 6.55 4.13
C CYS A 95 -0.84 5.46 5.08
N HIS A 96 -1.31 4.23 4.91
CA HIS A 96 -1.03 3.10 5.80
C HIS A 96 -0.16 2.03 5.13
N SER A 97 0.41 1.14 5.95
CA SER A 97 0.95 -0.15 5.46
C SER A 97 1.98 0.08 4.32
N ALA A 98 1.81 -0.58 3.18
CA ALA A 98 2.64 -0.42 2.00
C ALA A 98 2.71 1.04 1.49
N CYS A 99 1.65 1.84 1.62
CA CYS A 99 1.71 3.27 1.29
C CYS A 99 2.73 3.98 2.19
N ALA A 100 2.64 3.79 3.51
CA ALA A 100 3.52 4.44 4.47
C ALA A 100 4.99 4.04 4.24
N LEU A 101 5.23 2.74 4.04
CA LEU A 101 6.56 2.15 3.94
C LEU A 101 7.25 2.42 2.60
N PHE A 102 6.51 2.37 1.49
CA PHE A 102 7.11 2.31 0.15
C PHE A 102 6.71 3.47 -0.76
N VAL A 103 5.74 4.29 -0.37
CA VAL A 103 5.34 5.48 -1.14
C VAL A 103 5.73 6.75 -0.39
N PHE A 104 5.27 6.89 0.86
CA PHE A 104 5.54 8.08 1.67
C PHE A 104 6.99 8.14 2.17
N ALA A 105 7.46 7.13 2.88
CA ALA A 105 8.80 7.13 3.48
C ALA A 105 9.94 7.39 2.47
N PRO A 106 9.97 6.78 1.26
CA PRO A 106 11.05 7.03 0.31
C PRO A 106 10.87 8.30 -0.54
N ALA A 107 9.74 9.02 -0.44
CA ALA A 107 9.53 10.20 -1.28
C ALA A 107 10.57 11.30 -0.98
N PRO A 108 11.12 11.98 -2.00
CA PRO A 108 12.16 13.00 -1.79
C PRO A 108 11.63 14.22 -1.02
N SER A 109 10.38 14.62 -1.26
CA SER A 109 9.66 15.66 -0.51
C SER A 109 8.34 15.09 -0.01
N LYS A 110 7.96 15.45 1.23
CA LYS A 110 6.85 14.83 1.97
C LYS A 110 6.05 15.87 2.71
N GLU A 111 4.74 15.76 2.59
CA GLU A 111 3.77 16.58 3.29
C GLU A 111 2.69 15.70 3.93
N ILE A 112 2.21 16.13 5.09
CA ILE A 112 1.04 15.53 5.73
C ILE A 112 0.00 16.64 5.87
N MET A 113 -1.09 16.55 5.11
CA MET A 113 -2.16 17.54 5.19
C MET A 113 -2.80 17.54 6.58
N ARG A 114 -3.45 18.65 6.95
CA ARG A 114 -4.09 18.79 8.25
C ARG A 114 -5.12 17.67 8.50
N GLY A 115 -4.99 17.00 9.64
CA GLY A 115 -5.88 15.89 10.02
C GLY A 115 -5.61 14.58 9.28
N SER A 116 -4.56 14.52 8.45
CA SER A 116 -4.10 13.27 7.82
C SER A 116 -3.16 12.49 8.72
N TYR A 117 -3.04 11.19 8.50
CA TYR A 117 -2.17 10.30 9.29
C TYR A 117 -1.36 9.32 8.45
N VAL A 118 -0.17 9.00 8.96
CA VAL A 118 0.73 7.99 8.39
C VAL A 118 0.96 6.91 9.43
N TRP A 119 0.53 5.68 9.12
CA TRP A 119 0.60 4.55 10.02
C TRP A 119 1.36 3.40 9.40
N PHE A 120 2.30 2.87 10.17
CA PHE A 120 3.16 1.76 9.81
C PHE A 120 2.66 0.51 10.53
N HIS A 121 2.95 -0.66 9.96
CA HIS A 121 2.81 -1.94 10.64
C HIS A 121 3.89 -2.89 10.09
N ASN A 122 3.78 -4.19 10.38
CA ASN A 122 4.65 -5.27 9.91
C ASN A 122 5.39 -4.94 8.61
N SER A 123 6.71 -4.95 8.68
CA SER A 123 7.59 -4.60 7.59
C SER A 123 8.26 -5.84 6.96
N PRO A 124 8.99 -5.70 5.84
CA PRO A 124 9.82 -6.80 5.35
C PRO A 124 10.90 -7.24 6.35
N ALA A 125 11.32 -6.38 7.29
CA ALA A 125 12.29 -6.76 8.34
C ALA A 125 11.69 -7.79 9.32
N PHE A 126 10.44 -7.61 9.74
CA PHE A 126 9.70 -8.58 10.55
C PHE A 126 9.68 -9.95 9.87
N TRP A 127 9.35 -9.98 8.59
CA TRP A 127 9.24 -11.23 7.85
C TRP A 127 10.59 -11.94 7.65
N SER A 128 11.65 -11.17 7.40
CA SER A 128 13.02 -11.67 7.39
C SER A 128 13.42 -12.27 8.74
N ALA A 129 13.06 -11.61 9.85
CA ALA A 129 13.31 -12.12 11.20
C ALA A 129 12.50 -13.40 11.48
N ALA A 130 11.23 -13.45 11.05
CA ALA A 130 10.38 -14.63 11.20
C ALA A 130 10.91 -15.84 10.40
N LEU A 131 11.40 -15.60 9.18
CA LEU A 131 12.07 -16.63 8.38
C LEU A 131 13.34 -17.17 9.06
N ALA A 132 14.16 -16.29 9.64
CA ALA A 132 15.35 -16.72 10.37
C ALA A 132 15.01 -17.49 11.64
N ALA A 133 13.97 -17.07 12.36
CA ALA A 133 13.57 -17.65 13.64
C ALA A 133 12.80 -18.97 13.50
N SER A 134 12.02 -19.13 12.44
CA SER A 134 11.12 -20.28 12.23
C SER A 134 11.13 -20.79 10.78
N PRO A 135 12.30 -21.16 10.20
CA PRO A 135 12.41 -21.53 8.79
C PRO A 135 11.56 -22.75 8.41
N ARG A 136 11.27 -23.64 9.36
CA ARG A 136 10.41 -24.83 9.15
C ARG A 136 8.91 -24.52 9.07
N LYS A 137 8.48 -23.34 9.53
CA LYS A 137 7.08 -22.89 9.47
C LYS A 137 6.73 -22.15 8.17
N ILE A 138 7.74 -21.86 7.34
CA ILE A 138 7.61 -21.04 6.14
C ILE A 138 7.95 -21.90 4.92
N SER A 139 7.03 -21.94 3.95
CA SER A 139 7.24 -22.70 2.72
C SER A 139 8.42 -22.14 1.90
N PRO A 140 9.09 -22.95 1.06
CA PRO A 140 10.18 -22.45 0.20
C PRO A 140 9.77 -21.28 -0.70
N ALA A 141 8.54 -21.30 -1.24
CA ALA A 141 8.00 -20.23 -2.07
C ALA A 141 7.84 -18.93 -1.29
N MET A 142 7.25 -19.01 -0.08
CA MET A 142 7.12 -17.85 0.80
C MET A 142 8.48 -17.33 1.25
N ALA A 143 9.43 -18.21 1.57
CA ALA A 143 10.79 -17.81 1.92
C ALA A 143 11.49 -17.05 0.77
N ALA A 144 11.25 -17.44 -0.48
CA ALA A 144 11.75 -16.72 -1.65
C ALA A 144 11.09 -15.34 -1.78
N ALA A 145 9.77 -15.24 -1.58
CA ALA A 145 9.04 -13.97 -1.59
C ALA A 145 9.53 -13.02 -0.50
N ILE A 146 9.72 -13.49 0.74
CA ILE A 146 10.27 -12.69 1.86
C ILE A 146 11.63 -12.10 1.46
N ARG A 147 12.55 -12.93 0.97
CA ARG A 147 13.88 -12.48 0.56
C ARG A 147 13.82 -11.46 -0.58
N SER A 148 12.94 -11.69 -1.56
CA SER A 148 12.74 -10.76 -2.69
C SER A 148 12.19 -9.41 -2.24
N ASN A 149 11.19 -9.41 -1.35
CA ASN A 149 10.57 -8.19 -0.83
C ASN A 149 11.53 -7.41 0.07
N ASP A 150 12.26 -8.09 0.96
CA ASP A 150 13.30 -7.47 1.80
C ASP A 150 14.40 -6.82 0.95
N ALA A 151 14.91 -7.54 -0.07
CA ALA A 151 15.92 -6.99 -0.98
C ALA A 151 15.42 -5.75 -1.74
N SER A 152 14.19 -5.81 -2.27
CA SER A 152 13.59 -4.71 -3.03
C SER A 152 13.31 -3.48 -2.15
N ALA A 153 12.77 -3.69 -0.95
CA ALA A 153 12.52 -2.63 0.02
C ALA A 153 13.82 -1.96 0.48
N ARG A 154 14.86 -2.75 0.81
CA ARG A 154 16.18 -2.22 1.17
C ARG A 154 16.78 -1.38 0.04
N ALA A 155 16.67 -1.85 -1.20
CA ALA A 155 17.17 -1.11 -2.35
C ALA A 155 16.46 0.23 -2.49
N LEU A 156 15.12 0.26 -2.42
CA LEU A 156 14.33 1.49 -2.49
C LEU A 156 14.70 2.48 -1.37
N LEU A 157 14.67 2.05 -0.11
CA LEU A 157 14.97 2.94 1.02
C LEU A 157 16.39 3.46 1.00
N LYS A 158 17.37 2.61 0.64
CA LYS A 158 18.77 3.04 0.49
C LYS A 158 18.90 4.12 -0.57
N ARG A 159 18.21 3.98 -1.71
CA ARG A 159 18.19 5.00 -2.77
C ARG A 159 17.58 6.31 -2.31
N ALA A 160 16.57 6.24 -1.44
CA ALA A 160 15.89 7.39 -0.86
C ALA A 160 16.62 8.02 0.34
N GLY A 161 17.75 7.44 0.79
CA GLY A 161 18.46 7.91 1.98
C GLY A 161 17.73 7.61 3.30
N VAL A 162 16.80 6.66 3.30
CA VAL A 162 16.08 6.20 4.50
C VAL A 162 16.85 5.06 5.16
N ASP A 163 17.14 5.21 6.45
CA ASP A 163 17.84 4.19 7.24
C ASP A 163 16.94 2.98 7.45
N TRP A 164 17.43 1.81 7.04
CA TRP A 164 16.71 0.53 7.16
C TRP A 164 16.25 0.22 8.59
N SER A 165 16.97 0.68 9.61
CA SER A 165 16.63 0.43 11.02
C SER A 165 15.28 1.01 11.44
N VAL A 166 14.66 1.89 10.64
CA VAL A 166 13.26 2.31 10.84
C VAL A 166 12.30 1.12 10.80
N MET A 167 12.59 0.13 9.96
CA MET A 167 11.76 -1.07 9.82
C MET A 167 11.77 -1.89 11.11
N THR A 168 12.96 -2.08 11.69
CA THR A 168 13.09 -2.72 13.01
C THR A 168 12.42 -1.91 14.12
N CYS A 169 12.51 -0.57 14.08
CA CYS A 169 11.77 0.26 15.04
C CYS A 169 10.27 0.03 14.96
N ILE A 170 9.70 0.05 13.75
CA ILE A 170 8.27 -0.17 13.53
C ILE A 170 7.86 -1.54 14.07
N ASP A 171 8.61 -2.59 13.73
CA ASP A 171 8.28 -3.96 14.12
C ASP A 171 8.39 -4.19 15.64
N ASN A 172 9.36 -3.56 16.31
CA ASN A 172 9.44 -3.60 17.78
C ASN A 172 8.27 -2.84 18.42
N ALA A 173 7.91 -1.68 17.87
CA ALA A 173 6.82 -0.85 18.38
C ALA A 173 5.43 -1.49 18.18
N THR A 174 5.23 -2.35 17.18
CA THR A 174 3.99 -3.16 17.06
C THR A 174 3.93 -4.26 18.12
N GLY A 175 5.06 -4.60 18.75
CA GLY A 175 5.19 -5.71 19.69
C GLY A 175 5.11 -7.07 19.03
N ALA A 176 5.40 -7.16 17.73
CA ALA A 176 5.33 -8.41 16.98
C ALA A 176 6.52 -9.33 17.34
N ASP A 177 6.25 -10.55 17.84
CA ASP A 177 7.31 -11.56 18.02
C ASP A 177 7.46 -12.40 16.74
N PRO A 178 8.60 -12.31 16.01
CA PRO A 178 8.84 -13.08 14.79
C PRO A 178 8.86 -14.61 15.02
N ARG A 179 8.98 -15.09 16.26
CA ARG A 179 8.91 -16.52 16.62
C ARG A 179 7.47 -17.01 16.78
N ALA A 180 6.55 -16.09 17.08
CA ALA A 180 5.14 -16.37 17.36
C ALA A 180 4.29 -16.50 16.09
N ILE A 181 4.90 -16.51 14.90
CA ILE A 181 4.16 -16.80 13.68
C ILE A 181 3.56 -18.21 13.73
N GLY A 182 2.29 -18.31 13.34
CA GLY A 182 1.63 -19.58 13.07
C GLY A 182 2.24 -20.30 11.86
N ALA A 183 1.68 -21.45 11.49
CA ALA A 183 1.97 -22.01 10.16
C ALA A 183 1.48 -21.00 9.12
N ALA A 184 2.40 -20.47 8.33
CA ALA A 184 2.06 -19.38 7.43
C ALA A 184 1.28 -19.89 6.20
N SER A 185 0.23 -19.14 5.84
CA SER A 185 -0.52 -19.26 4.58
C SER A 185 0.40 -19.14 3.35
N PRO A 186 -0.06 -19.55 2.14
CA PRO A 186 0.75 -19.48 0.91
C PRO A 186 1.31 -18.08 0.63
N ALA A 187 2.34 -18.02 -0.22
CA ALA A 187 3.09 -16.79 -0.54
C ALA A 187 2.23 -15.60 -0.99
N SER A 188 1.05 -15.85 -1.57
CA SER A 188 0.07 -14.82 -1.92
C SER A 188 -0.36 -13.98 -0.71
N ALA A 189 -0.42 -14.54 0.50
CA ALA A 189 -0.75 -13.80 1.71
C ALA A 189 0.29 -12.70 2.05
N LEU A 190 1.56 -12.84 1.61
CA LEU A 190 2.54 -11.76 1.71
C LEU A 190 2.34 -10.67 0.67
N GLU A 191 1.82 -11.04 -0.50
CA GLU A 191 1.52 -10.12 -1.58
C GLU A 191 0.31 -9.25 -1.19
N ASP A 192 -0.72 -9.86 -0.60
CA ASP A 192 -1.94 -9.20 -0.12
C ASP A 192 -1.77 -8.49 1.25
N GLY A 193 -0.60 -8.62 1.87
CA GLY A 193 -0.30 -7.99 3.17
C GLY A 193 -0.97 -8.66 4.39
N GLU A 194 -1.62 -9.81 4.22
CA GLU A 194 -2.20 -10.59 5.32
C GLU A 194 -1.11 -11.40 6.04
N ALA A 195 -0.70 -10.91 7.21
CA ALA A 195 0.14 -11.70 8.11
C ALA A 195 -0.70 -12.82 8.77
N PRO A 196 -0.23 -14.09 8.80
CA PRO A 196 -0.86 -15.17 9.52
C PRO A 196 -0.68 -14.96 11.02
N THR A 197 -1.81 -14.82 11.73
CA THR A 197 -2.08 -15.13 13.16
C THR A 197 -1.11 -14.66 14.26
N ALA A 198 -0.04 -13.93 13.97
CA ALA A 198 0.78 -13.35 15.02
C ALA A 198 -0.07 -12.33 15.79
N GLU A 199 -0.32 -12.58 17.07
CA GLU A 199 -1.05 -11.67 17.93
C GLU A 199 -0.22 -10.38 18.08
N LEU A 200 -0.64 -9.32 17.39
CA LEU A 200 0.01 -8.02 17.49
C LEU A 200 -0.50 -7.28 18.73
N LYS A 201 0.42 -6.72 19.52
CA LYS A 201 0.06 -5.83 20.63
C LYS A 201 -0.57 -4.53 20.12
N TYR A 202 -0.05 -4.03 19.01
CA TYR A 202 -0.59 -2.88 18.28
C TYR A 202 -0.69 -3.22 16.79
N ASN A 203 -1.85 -2.97 16.19
CA ASN A 203 -2.07 -3.18 14.75
C ASN A 203 -1.31 -2.17 13.90
N PHE A 204 -1.06 -0.98 14.47
CA PHE A 204 -0.37 0.10 13.80
C PHE A 204 0.54 0.87 14.75
N VAL A 205 1.55 1.48 14.18
CA VAL A 205 2.49 2.39 14.81
C VAL A 205 2.46 3.71 14.06
N SER A 206 2.51 4.81 14.79
CA SER A 206 2.85 6.10 14.20
C SER A 206 4.12 6.66 14.82
N LEU A 207 4.97 7.20 13.96
CA LEU A 207 6.25 7.79 14.34
C LEU A 207 6.08 9.31 14.41
N SER A 208 6.54 9.93 15.49
CA SER A 208 6.62 11.39 15.54
C SER A 208 7.60 11.94 14.47
N PRO A 209 7.44 13.21 14.03
CA PRO A 209 8.37 13.82 13.07
C PRO A 209 9.84 13.81 13.52
N SER A 210 10.09 13.92 14.83
CA SER A 210 11.45 13.85 15.38
C SER A 210 12.05 12.44 15.22
N VAL A 211 11.26 11.39 15.42
CA VAL A 211 11.68 10.00 15.20
C VAL A 211 11.88 9.72 13.71
N MET A 212 10.92 10.11 12.86
CA MET A 212 11.04 9.96 11.40
C MET A 212 12.33 10.59 10.85
N ARG A 213 12.67 11.81 11.30
CA ARG A 213 13.88 12.52 10.88
C ARG A 213 15.17 11.76 11.21
N GLN A 214 15.23 11.04 12.33
CA GLN A 214 16.41 10.26 12.71
C GLN A 214 16.69 9.09 11.76
N TYR A 215 15.69 8.64 11.01
CA TYR A 215 15.80 7.60 10.01
C TYR A 215 15.81 8.13 8.57
N GLY A 216 15.98 9.45 8.36
CA GLY A 216 15.99 10.05 7.03
C GLY A 216 14.60 10.29 6.42
N ILE A 217 13.51 10.06 7.17
CA ILE A 217 12.14 10.40 6.75
C ILE A 217 11.88 11.86 7.16
N ILE A 218 12.23 12.80 6.28
CA ILE A 218 12.03 14.23 6.51
C ILE A 218 10.67 14.65 5.95
N VAL A 219 9.81 15.20 6.81
CA VAL A 219 8.52 15.81 6.47
C VAL A 219 8.70 17.33 6.48
N GLU A 220 8.38 17.98 5.36
CA GLU A 220 8.59 19.42 5.14
C GLU A 220 7.44 20.24 5.75
N HIS A 221 6.23 19.74 5.61
CA HIS A 221 5.02 20.34 6.17
C HIS A 221 4.23 19.30 6.95
N ASP A 222 4.16 19.53 8.27
CA ASP A 222 3.29 18.82 9.17
C ASP A 222 2.29 19.81 9.76
N PHE A 223 1.08 19.84 9.20
CA PHE A 223 0.01 20.72 9.67
C PHE A 223 -0.58 20.11 10.95
N GLU A 224 0.02 20.43 12.10
CA GLU A 224 -0.40 19.99 13.45
C GLU A 224 -1.16 18.67 13.43
N HIS A 225 -0.36 17.60 13.38
CA HIS A 225 -0.81 16.23 13.37
C HIS A 225 -1.66 15.91 14.60
N ASP A 226 -2.98 16.11 14.50
CA ASP A 226 -3.93 15.73 15.54
C ASP A 226 -4.17 14.22 15.51
N GLN A 227 -3.20 13.47 16.05
CA GLN A 227 -3.32 12.02 16.19
C GLN A 227 -4.33 11.59 17.27
N SER A 228 -4.96 12.52 17.98
CA SER A 228 -6.01 12.20 18.94
C SER A 228 -7.34 11.84 18.25
N ARG A 229 -7.48 12.17 16.95
CA ARG A 229 -8.56 11.67 16.09
C ARG A 229 -8.33 10.21 15.69
N GLN A 230 -8.34 9.34 16.71
CA GLN A 230 -8.45 7.88 16.56
C GLN A 230 -9.86 7.43 16.09
N SER A 231 -10.80 8.36 15.93
CA SER A 231 -12.22 8.06 15.68
C SER A 231 -12.62 8.28 14.22
N ASP A 232 -11.84 7.84 13.25
CA ASP A 232 -12.44 7.57 11.94
C ASP A 232 -13.40 6.38 12.15
N GLU A 233 -14.69 6.69 12.33
CA GLU A 233 -15.76 5.73 12.64
C GLU A 233 -15.83 4.58 11.63
N SER A 234 -15.26 4.77 10.43
CA SER A 234 -15.14 3.73 9.41
C SER A 234 -14.11 2.63 9.71
N LEU A 235 -13.08 2.91 10.52
CA LEU A 235 -12.08 1.92 10.94
C LEU A 235 -12.42 1.30 12.30
N ASN A 236 -12.92 2.11 13.25
CA ASN A 236 -13.32 1.63 14.58
C ASN A 236 -14.52 0.68 14.56
N SER A 237 -15.35 0.72 13.52
CA SER A 237 -16.50 -0.19 13.41
C SER A 237 -16.15 -1.59 12.88
N TYR A 238 -14.96 -1.76 12.28
CA TYR A 238 -14.54 -3.03 11.68
C TYR A 238 -13.26 -3.62 12.30
N PHE A 239 -12.40 -2.80 12.91
CA PHE A 239 -11.16 -3.25 13.54
C PHE A 239 -11.00 -2.57 14.91
N ASP A 240 -10.78 -3.36 15.97
CA ASP A 240 -10.30 -2.85 17.26
C ASP A 240 -8.84 -2.38 17.08
N VAL A 241 -8.66 -1.20 16.48
CA VAL A 241 -7.34 -0.69 16.08
C VAL A 241 -6.57 -0.24 17.31
N LYS A 242 -5.56 -1.02 17.70
CA LYS A 242 -4.57 -0.63 18.71
C LYS A 242 -3.43 0.13 18.03
N LEU A 243 -3.34 1.43 18.29
CA LEU A 243 -2.29 2.31 17.76
C LEU A 243 -1.25 2.65 18.83
N LYS A 244 0.04 2.43 18.52
CA LYS A 244 1.17 2.92 19.33
C LYS A 244 1.76 4.19 18.70
N GLN A 245 1.84 5.26 19.48
CA GLN A 245 2.65 6.43 19.13
C GLN A 245 4.06 6.29 19.67
N VAL A 246 5.05 6.44 18.80
CA VAL A 246 6.48 6.41 19.12
C VAL A 246 7.01 7.86 19.11
N LYS A 247 7.32 8.38 20.29
CA LYS A 247 7.71 9.78 20.50
C LYS A 247 9.23 9.96 20.59
N ASN A 248 9.96 8.89 20.90
CA ASN A 248 11.41 8.86 20.93
C ASN A 248 11.96 7.55 20.39
N ARG A 249 13.25 7.53 20.04
CA ARG A 249 13.91 6.36 19.47
C ARG A 249 14.09 5.21 20.46
N SER A 250 14.25 5.49 21.76
CA SER A 250 14.35 4.43 22.77
C SER A 250 13.08 3.57 22.86
N GLU A 251 11.92 4.10 22.48
CA GLU A 251 10.68 3.32 22.36
C GLU A 251 10.70 2.30 21.21
N CYS A 252 11.69 2.36 20.31
CA CYS A 252 11.94 1.36 19.27
C CYS A 252 12.82 0.20 19.75
N GLU A 253 13.48 0.32 20.90
CA GLU A 253 14.55 -0.57 21.37
C GLU A 253 14.13 -1.47 22.55
N ALA A 254 12.88 -1.33 23.02
CA ALA A 254 12.30 -2.01 24.17
C ALA A 254 11.45 -3.22 23.76
#